data_AF-A0A937AW00-F1
#
_entry.id   AF-A0A937AW00-F1
#
_cell.length_a   1.000
_cell.length_b   1.000
_cell.length_c   1.000
_cell.angle_alpha   90.00
_cell.angle_beta   90.00
_cell.angle_gamma   90.00
#
_symmetry.space_group_name_H-M   'P 1'
#
loop_
_entity.id
_entity.type
_entity.pdbx_description
1 polymer ?
#
loop_
_entity_poly.entity_id
_entity_poly.type
_entity_poly.pdbx_seq_one_letter_code
_entity_poly.pdbx_strand_id
1 'polypeptide(L)'
;MTQPRPAFIPAPTHRTSTRSRSFASTLRIATFSALAAGLCLLPACTSVENWFSSSGSISTVSVITGKYIEGDLPSAVYTMPDEFTADVYLTNLPISRLGDASDNLADLSGTVVHIHVFLVPAAGKTPIAQHAVNASVRQLVLSSGQAGLYSGGGFVFTDEPGDSSYAASVRDSSMRLAVASPGFVDQLGQANLTGGFNANLDDKAARLIAGRLAQYALTLPKAEVPAAVTSETPAKK
;
A
#
# COMPACT_ATOMS: atom_id res chain seq x y z
N MET A 1 51.03 -9.86 -33.50
CA MET A 1 49.99 -8.81 -33.54
C MET A 1 49.58 -8.54 -32.11
N THR A 2 50.10 -7.46 -31.54
CA THR A 2 50.07 -7.16 -30.11
C THR A 2 49.04 -6.06 -29.89
N GLN A 3 47.93 -6.37 -29.22
CA GLN A 3 46.88 -5.38 -28.96
C GLN A 3 47.33 -4.35 -27.91
N PRO A 4 47.03 -3.05 -28.11
CA PRO A 4 47.36 -2.01 -27.13
C PRO A 4 46.40 -2.05 -25.92
N ARG A 5 46.97 -1.90 -24.72
CA ARG A 5 46.22 -1.76 -23.46
C ARG A 5 45.47 -0.42 -23.42
N PRO A 6 44.20 -0.38 -22.98
CA PRO A 6 43.47 0.87 -22.80
C PRO A 6 44.00 1.69 -21.62
N ALA A 7 44.01 3.01 -21.79
CA ALA A 7 44.50 3.99 -20.85
C ALA A 7 43.63 4.11 -19.59
N PHE A 8 44.28 4.20 -18.44
CA PHE A 8 43.69 4.38 -17.12
C PHE A 8 43.22 5.84 -16.95
N ILE A 9 41.92 6.04 -16.74
CA ILE A 9 41.33 7.36 -16.45
C ILE A 9 41.13 7.45 -14.92
N PRO A 10 41.80 8.38 -14.21
CA PRO A 10 41.59 8.56 -12.77
C PRO A 10 40.25 9.24 -12.47
N ALA A 11 39.59 8.76 -11.42
CA ALA A 11 38.29 9.26 -10.94
C ALA A 11 38.38 10.67 -10.30
N PRO A 12 37.31 11.48 -10.38
CA PRO A 12 37.27 12.82 -9.80
C PRO A 12 37.20 12.76 -8.26
N THR A 13 38.13 13.46 -7.61
CA THR A 13 38.19 13.65 -6.16
C THR A 13 37.05 14.55 -5.67
N HIS A 14 36.19 14.01 -4.79
CA HIS A 14 35.14 14.76 -4.10
C HIS A 14 35.74 15.81 -3.15
N ARG A 15 35.36 17.08 -3.37
CA ARG A 15 35.65 18.22 -2.48
C ARG A 15 34.65 18.20 -1.32
N THR A 16 35.11 17.86 -0.11
CA THR A 16 34.34 18.04 1.13
C THR A 16 34.32 19.52 1.51
N SER A 17 33.15 20.17 1.39
CA SER A 17 32.97 21.54 1.90
C SER A 17 32.50 21.51 3.36
N THR A 18 33.46 21.68 4.27
CA THR A 18 33.23 21.95 5.68
C THR A 18 32.72 23.39 5.84
N ARG A 19 31.42 23.60 6.10
CA ARG A 19 30.90 24.90 6.56
C ARG A 19 30.61 24.85 8.06
N SER A 20 31.63 25.25 8.81
CA SER A 20 31.53 25.75 10.17
C SER A 20 30.70 27.04 10.18
N ARG A 21 29.69 27.09 11.04
CA ARG A 21 29.11 28.34 11.57
C ARG A 21 28.82 28.15 13.05
N SER A 22 29.82 28.42 13.87
CA SER A 22 29.62 28.91 15.23
C SER A 22 29.26 30.40 15.17
N PHE A 23 28.12 30.78 15.74
CA PHE A 23 27.93 32.11 16.30
C PHE A 23 27.34 31.97 17.71
N ALA A 24 28.21 32.33 18.66
CA ALA A 24 27.90 32.81 20.00
C ALA A 24 26.90 33.99 19.93
N SER A 25 26.21 34.48 20.96
CA SER A 25 26.01 34.17 22.37
C SER A 25 25.05 35.27 22.87
N THR A 26 24.45 35.03 24.04
CA THR A 26 24.08 36.04 25.07
C THR A 26 22.89 36.99 24.87
N LEU A 27 21.88 36.74 25.72
CA LEU A 27 21.40 37.64 26.80
C LEU A 27 20.42 38.79 26.45
N ARG A 28 19.16 38.70 26.90
CA ARG A 28 18.68 39.32 28.16
C ARG A 28 17.19 39.07 28.41
N ILE A 29 16.94 38.94 29.71
CA ILE A 29 15.68 38.73 30.41
C ILE A 29 14.86 40.02 30.37
N ALA A 30 13.57 39.93 30.07
CA ALA A 30 12.57 40.92 30.47
C ALA A 30 11.35 40.16 31.02
N THR A 31 11.31 40.09 32.34
CA THR A 31 10.17 39.67 33.17
C THR A 31 9.04 40.69 33.03
N PHE A 32 7.85 40.23 32.63
CA PHE A 32 6.60 40.92 32.93
C PHE A 32 5.63 39.88 33.53
N SER A 33 5.52 39.92 34.85
CA SER A 33 4.46 39.25 35.60
C SER A 33 3.33 40.26 35.82
N ALA A 34 2.13 39.95 35.33
CA ALA A 34 0.88 40.26 36.03
C ALA A 34 -0.34 39.67 35.30
N LEU A 35 -1.00 38.75 36.01
CA LEU A 35 -2.45 38.74 36.23
C LEU A 35 -3.40 38.37 35.07
N ALA A 36 -3.71 37.07 34.98
CA ALA A 36 -5.07 36.60 34.70
C ALA A 36 -5.25 35.21 35.34
N ALA A 37 -5.80 35.20 36.56
CA ALA A 37 -6.35 34.01 37.16
C ALA A 37 -7.69 33.71 36.47
N GLY A 38 -7.81 32.52 35.88
CA GLY A 38 -9.09 32.00 35.43
C GLY A 38 -8.98 31.25 34.10
N LEU A 39 -9.49 30.01 34.15
CA LEU A 39 -9.93 29.17 33.03
C LEU A 39 -8.94 28.11 32.48
N CYS A 40 -9.46 26.88 32.47
CA CYS A 40 -9.05 25.69 31.72
C CYS A 40 -7.98 24.78 32.35
N LEU A 41 -8.41 24.05 33.38
CA LEU A 41 -7.92 22.71 33.67
C LEU A 41 -8.29 21.76 32.50
N LEU A 42 -7.31 21.42 31.65
CA LEU A 42 -7.11 20.19 30.85
C LEU A 42 -8.28 19.64 29.98
N PRO A 43 -8.05 19.30 28.70
CA PRO A 43 -7.04 18.31 28.34
C PRO A 43 -6.08 18.70 27.21
N ALA A 44 -4.90 18.12 27.35
CA ALA A 44 -3.95 17.67 26.34
C ALA A 44 -4.34 17.87 24.85
N CYS A 45 -3.37 18.44 24.13
CA CYS A 45 -3.08 18.27 22.71
C CYS A 45 -3.83 17.10 22.05
N THR A 46 -4.85 17.42 21.25
CA THR A 46 -5.34 16.53 20.21
C THR A 46 -5.10 17.20 18.86
N SER A 47 -3.97 16.82 18.28
CA SER A 47 -3.82 16.56 16.84
C SER A 47 -4.20 17.69 15.89
N VAL A 48 -3.23 18.55 15.60
CA VAL A 48 -3.04 19.10 14.24
C VAL A 48 -2.55 17.96 13.35
N GLU A 49 -3.38 16.96 13.11
CA GLU A 49 -3.11 15.79 12.26
C GLU A 49 -4.09 15.82 11.09
N ASN A 50 -3.85 16.68 10.08
CA ASN A 50 -4.45 16.50 8.75
C ASN A 50 -3.91 17.50 7.71
N TRP A 51 -2.60 17.53 7.46
CA TRP A 51 -2.08 18.27 6.28
C TRP A 51 -1.67 17.39 5.10
N PHE A 52 -1.33 16.11 5.32
CA PHE A 52 -1.15 15.15 4.23
C PHE A 52 -2.28 14.14 4.27
N SER A 53 -3.29 14.35 3.41
CA SER A 53 -4.40 13.43 3.25
C SER A 53 -3.87 12.11 2.67
N SER A 54 -3.73 11.10 3.52
CA SER A 54 -3.48 9.75 3.06
C SER A 54 -4.77 9.19 2.48
N SER A 55 -4.78 8.79 1.21
CA SER A 55 -5.93 8.16 0.59
C SER A 55 -5.52 7.37 -0.64
N GLY A 56 -6.38 6.47 -1.07
CA GLY A 56 -6.23 5.74 -2.33
C GLY A 56 -7.55 5.62 -3.06
N SER A 57 -7.46 5.57 -4.39
CA SER A 57 -8.56 5.21 -5.27
C SER A 57 -8.09 4.02 -6.09
N ILE A 58 -8.74 2.88 -5.87
CA ILE A 58 -8.43 1.62 -6.56
C ILE A 58 -9.71 1.08 -7.19
N SER A 59 -9.61 0.67 -8.44
CA SER A 59 -10.66 -0.01 -9.18
C SER A 59 -10.19 -1.38 -9.62
N THR A 60 -11.01 -2.38 -9.39
CA THR A 60 -10.78 -3.77 -9.83
C THR A 60 -11.90 -4.17 -10.77
N VAL A 61 -11.55 -4.48 -12.01
CA VAL A 61 -12.52 -4.72 -13.09
C VAL A 61 -12.36 -6.13 -13.64
N SER A 62 -13.46 -6.87 -13.70
CA SER A 62 -13.54 -8.19 -14.34
C SER A 62 -13.20 -8.09 -15.81
N VAL A 63 -12.25 -8.91 -16.26
CA VAL A 63 -11.84 -8.98 -17.68
C VAL A 63 -12.96 -9.59 -18.54
N ILE A 64 -13.77 -10.48 -17.97
CA ILE A 64 -14.81 -11.21 -18.70
C ILE A 64 -16.13 -10.48 -18.67
N THR A 65 -16.55 -10.00 -17.49
CA THR A 65 -17.91 -9.47 -17.31
C THR A 65 -18.01 -7.96 -17.29
N GLY A 66 -16.89 -7.25 -17.12
CA GLY A 66 -16.86 -5.80 -16.91
C GLY A 66 -17.41 -5.35 -15.55
N LYS A 67 -17.86 -6.27 -14.68
CA LYS A 67 -18.21 -5.95 -13.28
C LYS A 67 -16.99 -5.41 -12.56
N TYR A 68 -17.20 -4.45 -11.67
CA TYR A 68 -16.11 -3.79 -10.98
C TYR A 68 -16.38 -3.65 -9.48
N ILE A 69 -15.29 -3.57 -8.74
CA ILE A 69 -15.25 -3.13 -7.35
C ILE A 69 -14.42 -1.85 -7.34
N GLU A 70 -15.05 -0.75 -6.96
CA GLU A 70 -14.39 0.52 -6.75
C GLU A 70 -14.36 0.80 -5.25
N GLY A 71 -13.21 1.27 -4.77
CA GLY A 71 -13.04 1.66 -3.39
C GLY A 71 -12.39 3.03 -3.29
N ASP A 72 -13.11 3.98 -2.69
CA ASP A 72 -12.46 5.08 -2.00
C ASP A 72 -11.86 4.52 -0.71
N LEU A 73 -10.55 4.62 -0.55
CA LEU A 73 -9.77 4.02 0.52
C LEU A 73 -9.15 5.15 1.36
N PRO A 74 -9.92 5.73 2.29
CA PRO A 74 -9.51 6.90 3.06
C PRO A 74 -8.38 6.62 4.05
N SER A 75 -8.08 5.36 4.36
CA SER A 75 -6.91 4.99 5.15
C SER A 75 -5.86 4.39 4.23
N ALA A 76 -4.72 5.06 4.09
CA ALA A 76 -3.59 4.59 3.30
C ALA A 76 -2.31 4.71 4.14
N VAL A 77 -1.72 3.58 4.50
CA VAL A 77 -0.51 3.52 5.30
C VAL A 77 0.52 2.64 4.64
N TYR A 78 1.79 2.91 4.89
CA TYR A 78 2.86 2.04 4.43
C TYR A 78 3.90 1.81 5.53
N THR A 79 4.70 0.78 5.32
CA THR A 79 5.91 0.47 6.08
C THR A 79 7.01 0.02 5.11
N MET A 80 8.26 0.17 5.51
CA MET A 80 9.43 -0.24 4.75
C MET A 80 10.20 -1.31 5.53
N PRO A 81 9.99 -2.61 5.22
CA PRO A 81 10.72 -3.69 5.86
C PRO A 81 12.24 -3.59 5.63
N ASP A 82 12.64 -3.07 4.47
CA ASP A 82 14.03 -2.81 4.08
C ASP A 82 14.11 -1.61 3.12
N GLU A 83 15.33 -1.26 2.69
CA GLU A 83 15.59 -0.08 1.85
C GLU A 83 15.00 -0.16 0.42
N PHE A 84 14.61 -1.35 -0.03
CA PHE A 84 14.16 -1.60 -1.40
C PHE A 84 12.72 -2.12 -1.48
N THR A 85 12.10 -2.40 -0.34
CA THR A 85 10.73 -2.92 -0.27
C THR A 85 9.80 -1.97 0.47
N ALA A 86 8.54 -1.98 0.06
CA ALA A 86 7.47 -1.25 0.73
C ALA A 86 6.21 -2.09 0.76
N ASP A 87 5.61 -2.19 1.94
CA ASP A 87 4.29 -2.76 2.13
C ASP A 87 3.28 -1.64 2.31
N VAL A 88 2.39 -1.50 1.34
CA VAL A 88 1.33 -0.48 1.34
C VAL A 88 -0.01 -1.11 1.64
N TYR A 89 -0.74 -0.55 2.59
CA TYR A 89 -2.06 -0.99 3.00
C TYR A 89 -3.08 0.13 2.80
N LEU A 90 -4.12 -0.16 2.03
CA LEU A 90 -5.20 0.76 1.73
C LEU A 90 -6.51 0.15 2.23
N THR A 91 -7.35 0.91 2.92
CA THR A 91 -8.64 0.41 3.40
C THR A 91 -9.68 1.50 3.60
N ASN A 92 -10.95 1.11 3.48
CA ASN A 92 -12.10 1.88 3.95
C ASN A 92 -12.74 1.31 5.22
N LEU A 93 -12.10 0.30 5.83
CA LEU A 93 -12.52 -0.27 7.09
C LEU A 93 -11.86 0.50 8.25
N PRO A 94 -12.57 0.66 9.39
CA PRO A 94 -12.00 1.31 10.56
C PRO A 94 -10.81 0.52 11.13
N ILE A 95 -9.63 1.16 11.19
CA ILE A 95 -8.38 0.54 11.66
C ILE A 95 -8.51 -0.03 13.08
N SER A 96 -9.31 0.61 13.94
CA SER A 96 -9.57 0.14 15.31
C SER A 96 -10.18 -1.26 15.36
N ARG A 97 -11.10 -1.57 14.43
CA ARG A 97 -11.74 -2.89 14.30
C ARG A 97 -10.79 -3.90 13.67
N LEU A 98 -10.03 -3.48 12.65
CA LEU A 98 -9.01 -4.34 12.02
C LEU A 98 -7.96 -4.83 13.04
N GLY A 99 -7.58 -3.98 13.99
CA GLY A 99 -6.62 -4.31 15.04
C GLY A 99 -7.14 -5.22 16.16
N ASP A 100 -8.45 -5.41 16.30
CA ASP A 100 -9.03 -6.28 17.34
C ASP A 100 -9.22 -7.71 16.83
N ALA A 101 -8.25 -8.59 17.07
CA ALA A 101 -8.29 -9.97 16.58
C ALA A 101 -9.54 -10.79 16.99
N SER A 102 -10.26 -10.37 18.04
CA SER A 102 -11.50 -11.02 18.49
C SER A 102 -12.73 -10.60 17.68
N ASP A 103 -12.64 -9.49 16.96
CA ASP A 103 -13.69 -8.97 16.11
C ASP A 103 -13.79 -9.77 14.80
N ASN A 104 -15.00 -10.23 14.49
CA ASN A 104 -15.30 -11.04 13.31
C ASN A 104 -15.61 -10.22 12.06
N LEU A 105 -15.78 -8.90 12.19
CA LEU A 105 -16.08 -7.95 11.11
C LEU A 105 -17.32 -8.34 10.26
N ALA A 106 -18.21 -9.17 10.79
CA ALA A 106 -19.29 -9.75 10.02
C ALA A 106 -20.38 -8.73 9.63
N ASP A 107 -20.45 -7.63 10.38
CA ASP A 107 -21.31 -6.49 10.13
C ASP A 107 -20.74 -5.51 9.09
N LEU A 108 -19.45 -5.61 8.77
CA LEU A 108 -18.78 -4.65 7.89
C LEU A 108 -18.80 -5.11 6.44
N SER A 109 -18.80 -4.12 5.54
CA SER A 109 -18.56 -4.32 4.11
C SER A 109 -17.52 -3.30 3.66
N GLY A 110 -16.53 -3.75 2.91
CA GLY A 110 -15.41 -2.91 2.53
C GLY A 110 -14.26 -3.71 1.96
N THR A 111 -13.14 -3.04 1.78
CA THR A 111 -11.97 -3.59 1.12
C THR A 111 -10.71 -3.25 1.89
N VAL A 112 -9.77 -4.21 1.89
CA VAL A 112 -8.38 -3.98 2.28
C VAL A 112 -7.52 -4.37 1.09
N VAL A 113 -6.70 -3.45 0.59
CA VAL A 113 -5.71 -3.70 -0.45
C VAL A 113 -4.34 -3.69 0.19
N HIS A 114 -3.54 -4.71 -0.09
CA HIS A 114 -2.14 -4.78 0.27
C HIS A 114 -1.30 -4.88 -1.00
N ILE A 115 -0.34 -3.98 -1.15
CA ILE A 115 0.61 -3.93 -2.25
C ILE A 115 2.00 -4.10 -1.65
N HIS A 116 2.64 -5.23 -1.94
CA HIS A 116 4.02 -5.48 -1.56
C HIS A 116 4.90 -5.18 -2.77
N VAL A 117 5.63 -4.07 -2.71
CA VAL A 117 6.59 -3.62 -3.73
C VAL A 117 7.94 -4.23 -3.39
N PHE A 118 8.51 -5.00 -4.32
CA PHE A 118 9.80 -5.69 -4.12
C PHE A 118 10.96 -5.10 -4.94
N LEU A 119 10.67 -4.15 -5.84
CA LEU A 119 11.68 -3.40 -6.56
C LEU A 119 11.17 -2.00 -6.88
N VAL A 120 11.80 -0.99 -6.29
CA VAL A 120 11.59 0.42 -6.66
C VAL A 120 12.50 0.76 -7.85
N PRO A 121 11.96 1.00 -9.05
CA PRO A 121 12.79 1.33 -10.20
C PRO A 121 13.42 2.71 -10.04
N ALA A 122 14.76 2.78 -10.12
CA ALA A 122 15.44 4.08 -10.23
C ALA A 122 15.19 4.66 -11.63
N ALA A 123 14.47 5.78 -11.70
CA ALA A 123 14.11 6.47 -12.94
C ALA A 123 15.36 6.73 -13.80
N GLY A 124 15.32 6.29 -15.07
CA GLY A 124 16.41 6.47 -16.03
C GLY A 124 17.65 5.60 -15.82
N LYS A 125 17.75 4.83 -14.72
CA LYS A 125 18.90 3.96 -14.42
C LYS A 125 18.59 2.47 -14.50
N THR A 126 17.32 2.11 -14.42
CA THR A 126 16.88 0.70 -14.49
C THR A 126 16.11 0.49 -15.80
N PRO A 127 16.67 -0.18 -16.82
CA PRO A 127 15.92 -0.58 -18.00
C PRO A 127 14.88 -1.63 -17.58
N ILE A 128 13.65 -1.20 -17.31
CA ILE A 128 12.53 -2.08 -17.00
C ILE A 128 11.54 -2.01 -18.16
N ALA A 129 11.10 -3.17 -18.64
CA ALA A 129 10.01 -3.23 -19.59
C ALA A 129 8.75 -2.63 -18.96
N GLN A 130 7.97 -1.84 -19.71
CA GLN A 130 6.73 -1.21 -19.21
C GLN A 130 5.68 -2.20 -18.65
N HIS A 131 5.88 -3.50 -18.90
CA HIS A 131 5.04 -4.62 -18.44
C HIS A 131 5.75 -5.55 -17.45
N ALA A 132 6.87 -5.15 -16.87
CA ALA A 132 7.48 -5.92 -15.80
C ALA A 132 6.53 -5.98 -14.59
N VAL A 133 6.73 -6.96 -13.71
CA VAL A 133 6.01 -7.05 -12.44
C VAL A 133 7.01 -6.68 -11.35
N ASN A 134 6.71 -5.61 -10.59
CA ASN A 134 7.53 -5.17 -9.45
C ASN A 134 6.74 -5.14 -8.13
N ALA A 135 5.49 -5.59 -8.14
CA ALA A 135 4.68 -5.70 -6.95
C ALA A 135 3.77 -6.93 -6.98
N SER A 136 3.50 -7.48 -5.79
CA SER A 136 2.40 -8.41 -5.55
C SER A 136 1.25 -7.68 -4.89
N VAL A 137 0.01 -8.00 -5.28
CA VAL A 137 -1.19 -7.33 -4.80
C VAL A 137 -2.13 -8.35 -4.19
N ARG A 138 -2.66 -8.03 -3.02
CA ARG A 138 -3.70 -8.80 -2.31
C ARG A 138 -4.86 -7.87 -2.02
N GLN A 139 -6.08 -8.29 -2.32
CA GLN A 139 -7.28 -7.51 -2.06
C GLN A 139 -8.29 -8.38 -1.32
N LEU A 140 -8.53 -8.06 -0.05
CA LEU A 140 -9.59 -8.64 0.75
C LEU A 140 -10.86 -7.82 0.53
N VAL A 141 -11.93 -8.49 0.14
CA VAL A 141 -13.27 -7.92 0.03
C VAL A 141 -14.14 -8.55 1.11
N LEU A 142 -14.72 -7.70 1.96
CA LEU A 142 -15.72 -8.09 2.95
C LEU A 142 -17.11 -7.66 2.46
N SER A 143 -18.07 -8.58 2.54
CA SER A 143 -19.46 -8.33 2.18
C SER A 143 -20.37 -9.07 3.16
N SER A 144 -20.93 -8.34 4.12
CA SER A 144 -21.95 -8.83 5.06
C SER A 144 -21.64 -10.20 5.67
N GLY A 145 -20.46 -10.37 6.27
CA GLY A 145 -20.05 -11.62 6.93
C GLY A 145 -19.40 -12.64 6.01
N GLN A 146 -19.35 -12.36 4.71
CA GLN A 146 -18.59 -13.14 3.74
C GLN A 146 -17.30 -12.41 3.39
N ALA A 147 -16.27 -13.18 3.05
CA ALA A 147 -14.96 -12.65 2.71
C ALA A 147 -14.38 -13.37 1.49
N GLY A 148 -13.77 -12.61 0.60
CA GLY A 148 -13.00 -13.13 -0.53
C GLY A 148 -11.65 -12.43 -0.60
N LEU A 149 -10.57 -13.20 -0.73
CA LEU A 149 -9.22 -12.67 -0.90
C LEU A 149 -8.75 -12.94 -2.32
N TYR A 150 -8.59 -11.87 -3.07
CA TYR A 150 -7.99 -11.88 -4.39
C TYR A 150 -6.47 -11.68 -4.27
N SER A 151 -5.71 -12.37 -5.09
CA SER A 151 -4.26 -12.22 -5.16
C SER A 151 -3.80 -12.09 -6.60
N GLY A 152 -2.68 -11.39 -6.77
CA GLY A 152 -2.22 -10.97 -8.07
C GLY A 152 -0.83 -10.38 -8.09
N GLY A 153 -0.42 -9.95 -9.27
CA GLY A 153 0.81 -9.22 -9.49
C GLY A 153 0.61 -8.15 -10.55
N GLY A 154 1.33 -7.05 -10.41
CA GLY A 154 1.25 -5.91 -11.30
C GLY A 154 2.49 -5.03 -11.24
N PHE A 155 2.34 -3.85 -11.84
CA PHE A 155 3.40 -2.85 -11.84
C PHE A 155 2.99 -1.62 -11.06
N VAL A 156 3.89 -1.16 -10.18
CA VAL A 156 3.77 0.06 -9.39
C VAL A 156 4.73 1.09 -9.93
N PHE A 157 4.16 2.20 -10.40
CA PHE A 157 4.89 3.40 -10.79
C PHE A 157 5.03 4.31 -9.57
N THR A 158 6.28 4.60 -9.19
CA THR A 158 6.62 5.55 -8.14
C THR A 158 7.92 6.26 -8.53
N ASP A 159 8.09 7.50 -8.05
CA ASP A 159 9.30 8.29 -8.30
C ASP A 159 10.38 8.02 -7.24
N GLU A 160 9.98 7.76 -5.97
CA GLU A 160 10.76 7.21 -4.84
C GLU A 160 9.86 7.25 -3.58
N PRO A 161 9.93 6.29 -2.65
CA PRO A 161 9.33 6.44 -1.32
C PRO A 161 9.91 7.65 -0.59
N GLY A 162 9.06 8.61 -0.21
CA GLY A 162 9.49 9.76 0.58
C GLY A 162 9.54 9.43 2.07
N ASP A 163 10.27 10.22 2.86
CA ASP A 163 10.54 9.96 4.29
C ASP A 163 9.27 9.84 5.17
N SER A 164 8.15 10.45 4.75
CA SER A 164 6.89 10.45 5.53
C SER A 164 5.66 10.01 4.73
N SER A 165 5.74 10.03 3.40
CA SER A 165 4.64 9.68 2.52
C SER A 165 5.13 8.93 1.29
N TYR A 166 4.28 8.04 0.78
CA TYR A 166 4.56 7.22 -0.37
C TYR A 166 3.42 7.33 -1.37
N ALA A 167 3.68 8.04 -2.47
CA ALA A 167 2.76 8.19 -3.58
C ALA A 167 3.15 7.25 -4.71
N ALA A 168 2.18 6.48 -5.20
CA ALA A 168 2.39 5.59 -6.34
C ALA A 168 1.08 5.30 -7.08
N SER A 169 1.21 4.69 -8.25
CA SER A 169 0.07 4.14 -8.99
C SER A 169 0.31 2.70 -9.38
N VAL A 170 -0.72 1.86 -9.22
CA VAL A 170 -0.73 0.47 -9.66
C VAL A 170 -1.38 0.42 -11.03
N ARG A 171 -0.79 -0.31 -11.99
CA ARG A 171 -1.40 -0.56 -13.30
C ARG A 171 -1.48 -2.04 -13.61
N ASP A 172 -2.62 -2.42 -14.19
CA ASP A 172 -2.87 -3.70 -14.83
C ASP A 172 -2.46 -4.90 -13.96
N SER A 173 -2.71 -4.79 -12.65
CA SER A 173 -2.43 -5.90 -11.74
C SER A 173 -3.44 -7.00 -11.98
N SER A 174 -3.00 -8.11 -12.56
CA SER A 174 -3.85 -9.28 -12.76
C SER A 174 -4.28 -9.86 -11.41
N MET A 175 -5.59 -10.02 -11.19
CA MET A 175 -6.18 -10.48 -9.94
C MET A 175 -7.03 -11.74 -10.17
N ARG A 176 -6.98 -12.66 -9.22
CA ARG A 176 -7.86 -13.83 -9.16
C ARG A 176 -8.22 -14.16 -7.72
N LEU A 177 -9.43 -14.64 -7.49
CA LEU A 177 -9.86 -15.13 -6.18
C LEU A 177 -8.99 -16.33 -5.75
N ALA A 178 -8.34 -16.21 -4.59
CA ALA A 178 -7.43 -17.22 -4.06
C ALA A 178 -8.10 -18.07 -2.97
N VAL A 179 -8.73 -17.41 -2.00
CA VAL A 179 -9.46 -18.02 -0.89
C VAL A 179 -10.76 -17.25 -0.65
N ALA A 180 -11.80 -17.92 -0.18
CA ALA A 180 -13.10 -17.30 0.06
C ALA A 180 -13.89 -18.05 1.12
N SER A 181 -14.69 -17.34 1.92
CA SER A 181 -15.60 -17.95 2.88
C SER A 181 -16.73 -18.72 2.17
N PRO A 182 -17.33 -19.74 2.81
CA PRO A 182 -18.54 -20.37 2.28
C PRO A 182 -19.63 -19.34 1.95
N GLY A 183 -20.25 -19.49 0.78
CA GLY A 183 -21.30 -18.60 0.30
C GLY A 183 -20.84 -17.28 -0.33
N PHE A 184 -19.54 -16.96 -0.30
CA PHE A 184 -19.01 -15.80 -1.02
C PHE A 184 -19.18 -15.98 -2.52
N VAL A 185 -19.84 -15.04 -3.18
CA VAL A 185 -20.10 -15.10 -4.62
C VAL A 185 -19.04 -14.28 -5.37
N ASP A 186 -18.17 -14.96 -6.11
CA ASP A 186 -17.20 -14.31 -6.99
C ASP A 186 -17.89 -13.59 -8.16
N GLN A 187 -17.92 -12.27 -8.11
CA GLN A 187 -18.47 -11.42 -9.16
C GLN A 187 -17.42 -10.99 -10.19
N LEU A 188 -16.13 -11.16 -9.88
CA LEU A 188 -15.03 -10.62 -10.66
C LEU A 188 -14.38 -11.68 -11.56
N GLY A 189 -14.24 -12.91 -11.07
CA GLY A 189 -13.48 -13.96 -11.74
C GLY A 189 -12.03 -13.54 -11.96
N GLN A 190 -11.59 -13.54 -13.22
CA GLN A 190 -10.33 -12.91 -13.60
C GLN A 190 -10.53 -11.41 -13.75
N ALA A 191 -9.71 -10.62 -13.05
CA ALA A 191 -9.85 -9.16 -13.01
C ALA A 191 -8.50 -8.45 -13.15
N ASN A 192 -8.56 -7.15 -13.43
CA ASN A 192 -7.42 -6.24 -13.41
C ASN A 192 -7.65 -5.15 -12.36
N LEU A 193 -6.63 -4.89 -11.54
CA LEU A 193 -6.62 -3.83 -10.54
C LEU A 193 -5.71 -2.69 -10.99
N THR A 194 -6.25 -1.47 -10.96
CA THR A 194 -5.56 -0.23 -11.31
C THR A 194 -5.97 0.87 -10.33
N GLY A 195 -5.08 1.80 -10.04
CA GLY A 195 -5.41 2.96 -9.22
C GLY A 195 -4.19 3.72 -8.73
N GLY A 196 -4.43 4.72 -7.88
CA GLY A 196 -3.41 5.56 -7.29
C GLY A 196 -3.60 5.69 -5.78
N PHE A 197 -2.52 5.93 -5.07
CA PHE A 197 -2.56 6.19 -3.64
C PHE A 197 -1.49 7.16 -3.19
N ASN A 198 -1.74 7.77 -2.04
CA ASN A 198 -0.77 8.48 -1.23
C ASN A 198 -0.89 7.92 0.20
N ALA A 199 0.12 7.18 0.64
CA ALA A 199 0.12 6.51 1.93
C ALA A 199 1.07 7.21 2.91
N ASN A 200 0.69 7.32 4.18
CA ASN A 200 1.56 7.86 5.23
C ASN A 200 2.38 6.73 5.90
N LEU A 201 3.58 7.05 6.37
CA LEU A 201 4.40 6.09 7.11
C LEU A 201 3.76 5.84 8.47
N ASP A 202 3.24 4.63 8.69
CA ASP A 202 2.66 4.20 9.98
C ASP A 202 2.82 2.69 10.17
N ASP A 203 3.96 2.31 10.74
CA ASP A 203 4.30 0.91 11.02
C ASP A 203 3.32 0.23 11.98
N LYS A 204 2.64 1.00 12.84
CA LYS A 204 1.70 0.42 13.81
C LYS A 204 0.42 0.04 13.09
N ALA A 205 -0.18 0.98 12.35
CA ALA A 205 -1.37 0.70 11.55
C ALA A 205 -1.10 -0.38 10.49
N ALA A 206 0.03 -0.29 9.78
CA ALA A 206 0.44 -1.29 8.79
C ALA A 206 0.49 -2.71 9.40
N ARG A 207 1.08 -2.88 10.58
CA ARG A 207 1.13 -4.18 11.27
C ARG A 207 -0.25 -4.71 11.68
N LEU A 208 -1.17 -3.84 12.12
CA LEU A 208 -2.53 -4.26 12.45
C LEU A 208 -3.26 -4.78 11.22
N ILE A 209 -3.18 -4.05 10.10
CA ILE A 209 -3.81 -4.44 8.84
C ILE A 209 -3.17 -5.72 8.28
N ALA A 210 -1.83 -5.81 8.32
CA ALA A 210 -1.08 -6.99 7.90
C ALA A 210 -1.48 -8.24 8.68
N GLY A 211 -1.56 -8.14 10.01
CA GLY A 211 -2.00 -9.24 10.88
C GLY A 211 -3.41 -9.72 10.53
N ARG A 212 -4.33 -8.79 10.26
CA ARG A 212 -5.70 -9.14 9.85
C ARG A 212 -5.74 -9.84 8.49
N LEU A 213 -5.03 -9.33 7.50
CA LEU A 213 -4.94 -9.96 6.18
C LEU A 213 -4.35 -11.37 6.27
N ALA A 214 -3.29 -11.55 7.07
CA ALA A 214 -2.68 -12.85 7.30
C ALA A 214 -3.67 -13.83 7.96
N GLN A 215 -4.45 -13.36 8.94
CA GLN A 215 -5.50 -14.18 9.56
C GLN A 215 -6.49 -14.72 8.51
N TYR A 216 -7.05 -13.87 7.66
CA TYR A 216 -7.97 -14.30 6.59
C TYR A 216 -7.31 -15.24 5.58
N ALA A 217 -6.05 -14.96 5.20
CA ALA A 217 -5.32 -15.83 4.27
C ALA A 217 -5.12 -17.25 4.82
N LEU A 218 -5.04 -17.41 6.14
CA LEU A 218 -4.84 -18.70 6.81
C LEU A 218 -6.15 -19.42 7.16
N THR A 219 -7.23 -18.68 7.45
CA THR A 219 -8.49 -19.27 7.92
C THR A 219 -9.52 -19.52 6.83
N LEU A 220 -9.45 -18.80 5.71
CA LEU A 220 -10.40 -18.99 4.61
C LEU A 220 -10.04 -20.25 3.80
N PRO A 221 -11.04 -21.05 3.39
CA PRO A 221 -10.79 -22.18 2.52
C PRO A 221 -10.36 -21.69 1.12
N LYS A 222 -9.57 -22.52 0.44
CA LYS A 222 -9.18 -22.27 -0.95
C LYS A 222 -10.42 -22.15 -1.82
N ALA A 223 -10.45 -21.11 -2.66
CA ALA A 223 -11.55 -20.93 -3.59
C ALA A 223 -11.58 -22.13 -4.56
N GLU A 224 -12.70 -22.83 -4.61
CA GLU A 224 -12.90 -23.88 -5.59
C GLU A 224 -12.97 -23.24 -6.97
N VAL A 225 -12.09 -23.68 -7.87
CA VAL A 225 -12.22 -23.32 -9.28
C VAL A 225 -13.50 -24.03 -9.74
N PRO A 226 -14.56 -23.30 -10.14
CA PRO A 226 -15.76 -23.96 -10.64
C PRO A 226 -15.30 -24.88 -11.77
N ALA A 227 -15.62 -26.18 -11.65
CA ALA A 227 -15.25 -27.18 -12.63
C ALA A 227 -15.60 -26.61 -14.01
N ALA A 228 -14.59 -26.51 -14.89
CA ALA A 228 -14.76 -25.95 -16.21
C ALA A 228 -16.02 -26.54 -16.82
N VAL A 229 -16.98 -25.69 -17.20
CA VAL A 229 -18.18 -26.10 -17.91
C VAL A 229 -17.68 -26.76 -19.19
N THR A 230 -17.53 -28.08 -19.17
CA THR A 230 -17.29 -28.90 -20.34
C THR A 230 -18.49 -28.67 -21.22
N SER A 231 -18.34 -27.79 -22.20
CA SER A 231 -19.29 -27.59 -23.27
C SER A 231 -19.38 -28.90 -24.04
N GLU A 232 -20.28 -29.78 -23.60
CA GLU A 232 -20.77 -30.87 -24.42
C GLU A 232 -21.33 -30.24 -25.69
N THR A 233 -20.55 -30.34 -26.77
CA THR A 233 -20.98 -30.00 -28.11
C THR A 233 -22.13 -30.95 -28.45
N PRO A 234 -23.37 -30.49 -28.62
CA PRO A 234 -24.46 -31.38 -28.99
C PRO A 234 -24.16 -31.94 -30.39
N ALA A 235 -23.97 -33.25 -30.45
CA ALA A 235 -23.82 -33.96 -31.72
C ALA A 235 -25.08 -33.72 -32.57
N LYS A 236 -24.91 -33.03 -33.70
CA LYS A 236 -25.94 -32.94 -34.74
C LYS A 236 -26.23 -34.36 -35.25
N LYS A 237 -27.48 -34.79 -35.12
CA LYS A 237 -28.07 -35.87 -35.92
C LYS A 237 -28.59 -35.33 -37.24
#